data_AF-A0A381W3J9-F1
#
_entry.id   AF-A0A381W3J9-F1
#
_cell.length_a   1.000
_cell.length_b   1.000
_cell.length_c   1.000
_cell.angle_alpha   90.00
_cell.angle_beta   90.00
_cell.angle_gamma   90.00
#
_symmetry.space_group_name_H-M   'P 1'
#
loop_
_entity.id
_entity.type
_entity.pdbx_description
1 polymer ?
#
loop_
_entity_poly.entity_id
_entity_poly.type
_entity_poly.pdbx_seq_one_letter_code
_entity_poly.pdbx_strand_id
1 'polypeptide(L)'
;MILLQVLWGRRDQINKYLALLGFLVIVLQAQQLEAHTRLTQSFPSDSAVLVEGPGEVVLTFSTDVRLTAISLLGPGGELKKLGLVPEKMDQKIFLAIQEKLAPGDYLLTWRAVGADTHLVSGEIHFSVLGPSSSPSVRVFPEP
;
A
#
# COMPACT_ATOMS: atom_id res chain seq x y z
N MET A 1 36.21 -56.79 -19.11
CA MET A 1 36.03 -56.19 -17.77
C MET A 1 36.20 -54.67 -17.73
N ILE A 2 36.97 -54.03 -18.62
CA ILE A 2 37.28 -52.58 -18.60
C ILE A 2 36.14 -51.71 -19.21
N LEU A 3 35.41 -52.22 -20.20
CA LEU A 3 34.35 -51.49 -20.91
C LEU A 3 33.13 -51.15 -20.01
N LEU A 4 32.78 -52.03 -19.07
CA LEU A 4 31.68 -51.85 -18.12
C LEU A 4 31.99 -50.78 -17.05
N GLN A 5 33.25 -50.67 -16.61
CA GLN A 5 33.69 -49.67 -15.62
C GLN A 5 33.65 -48.23 -16.17
N VAL A 6 34.03 -48.04 -17.44
CA VAL A 6 33.99 -46.73 -18.12
C VAL A 6 32.55 -46.25 -18.35
N LEU A 7 31.66 -47.15 -18.76
CA LEU A 7 30.24 -46.83 -18.96
C LEU A 7 29.54 -46.53 -17.62
N TRP A 8 29.92 -47.21 -16.54
CA TRP A 8 29.44 -46.94 -15.18
C TRP A 8 29.89 -45.56 -14.68
N GLY A 9 31.18 -45.24 -14.78
CA GLY A 9 31.70 -43.92 -14.39
C GLY A 9 31.12 -42.76 -15.20
N ARG A 10 30.85 -42.97 -16.50
CA ARG A 10 30.21 -41.96 -17.36
C ARG A 10 28.76 -41.72 -16.95
N ARG A 11 28.03 -42.76 -16.54
CA ARG A 11 26.67 -42.66 -16.01
C ARG A 11 26.62 -41.90 -14.68
N ASP A 12 27.56 -42.16 -13.77
CA ASP A 12 27.65 -41.44 -12.49
C ASP A 12 27.98 -39.96 -12.67
N GLN A 13 28.85 -39.62 -13.63
CA GLN A 13 29.15 -38.23 -13.96
C GLN A 13 27.94 -37.53 -14.59
N ILE A 14 27.23 -38.18 -15.51
CA ILE A 14 26.00 -37.64 -16.10
C ILE A 14 24.94 -37.36 -15.01
N ASN A 15 24.74 -38.30 -14.07
CA ASN A 15 23.80 -38.13 -12.97
C ASN A 15 24.16 -36.95 -12.06
N LYS A 16 25.45 -36.72 -11.79
CA LYS A 16 25.93 -35.57 -11.02
C LYS A 16 25.61 -34.25 -11.73
N TYR A 17 25.88 -34.15 -13.03
CA TYR A 17 25.55 -32.94 -13.80
C TYR A 17 24.04 -32.71 -13.90
N LEU A 18 23.24 -33.76 -14.04
CA LEU A 18 21.78 -33.66 -14.03
C LEU A 18 21.24 -33.19 -12.67
N ALA A 19 21.78 -33.71 -11.57
CA ALA A 19 21.42 -33.26 -10.23
C ALA A 19 21.81 -31.79 -9.99
N LEU A 20 22.99 -31.38 -10.45
CA LEU A 20 23.47 -30.00 -10.31
C LEU A 20 22.65 -29.02 -11.17
N LEU A 21 22.28 -29.43 -12.38
CA LEU A 21 21.37 -28.68 -13.25
C LEU A 21 19.97 -28.58 -12.64
N GLY A 22 19.44 -29.69 -12.10
CA GLY A 22 18.15 -29.71 -11.41
C GLY A 22 18.13 -28.78 -10.20
N PHE A 23 19.18 -28.80 -9.37
CA PHE A 23 19.33 -27.88 -8.25
C PHE A 23 19.38 -26.42 -8.69
N LEU A 24 20.14 -26.12 -9.75
CA LEU A 24 20.23 -24.76 -10.30
C LEU A 24 18.86 -24.26 -10.79
N VAL A 25 18.08 -25.10 -11.47
CA VAL A 25 16.72 -24.75 -11.94
C VAL A 25 15.77 -24.47 -10.77
N ILE A 26 15.88 -25.21 -9.66
CA ILE A 26 15.08 -24.98 -8.45
C ILE A 26 15.46 -23.65 -7.78
N VAL A 27 16.76 -23.35 -7.68
CA VAL A 27 17.24 -22.08 -7.11
C VAL A 27 16.79 -20.88 -7.95
N LEU A 28 16.74 -21.00 -9.27
CA LEU A 28 16.33 -19.92 -10.18
C LEU A 28 14.82 -19.62 -10.15
N GLN A 29 13.97 -20.55 -9.71
CA GLN A 29 12.51 -20.34 -9.64
C GLN A 29 12.04 -19.66 -8.34
N ALA A 30 12.93 -19.41 -7.38
CA ALA A 30 12.56 -18.87 -6.06
C ALA A 30 12.30 -17.34 -6.04
N GLN A 31 12.26 -16.66 -7.19
CA GLN A 31 11.99 -15.22 -7.25
C GLN A 31 10.54 -14.93 -7.62
N GLN A 32 9.62 -15.06 -6.65
CA GLN A 32 8.35 -14.35 -6.73
C GLN A 32 8.62 -12.87 -6.46
N LEU A 33 9.06 -12.14 -7.49
CA LEU A 33 8.97 -10.68 -7.44
C LEU A 33 7.49 -10.31 -7.53
N GLU A 34 6.99 -9.60 -6.52
CA GLU A 34 5.68 -8.96 -6.63
C GLU A 34 5.76 -7.86 -7.68
N ALA A 35 5.50 -8.21 -8.93
CA ALA A 35 5.47 -7.26 -10.04
C ALA A 35 4.28 -6.30 -9.90
N HIS A 36 3.19 -6.73 -9.26
CA HIS A 36 1.97 -5.95 -9.15
C HIS A 36 2.00 -5.01 -7.96
N THR A 37 2.04 -3.72 -8.26
CA THR A 37 1.89 -2.62 -7.30
C THR A 37 0.51 -2.65 -6.65
N ARG A 38 0.42 -2.58 -5.32
CA ARG A 38 -0.84 -2.37 -4.57
C ARG A 38 -0.63 -1.47 -3.37
N LEU A 39 -1.71 -0.82 -2.92
CA LEU A 39 -1.73 -0.16 -1.62
C LEU A 39 -1.77 -1.23 -0.51
N THR A 40 -0.87 -1.14 0.46
CA THR A 40 -0.76 -2.08 1.58
C THR A 40 -1.25 -1.48 2.89
N GLN A 41 -1.12 -0.16 3.07
CA GLN A 41 -1.59 0.54 4.27
C GLN A 41 -1.88 2.01 3.94
N SER A 42 -2.84 2.59 4.66
CA SER A 42 -3.08 4.03 4.68
C SER A 42 -3.24 4.59 6.09
N PHE A 43 -2.90 5.87 6.25
CA PHE A 43 -3.33 6.71 7.35
C PHE A 43 -3.96 7.98 6.78
N PRO A 44 -5.21 8.32 7.14
CA PRO A 44 -6.18 7.48 7.85
C PRO A 44 -6.40 6.12 7.18
N SER A 45 -6.72 5.09 7.97
CA SER A 45 -7.14 3.81 7.40
C SER A 45 -8.52 3.97 6.77
N ASP A 46 -8.84 3.11 5.80
CA ASP A 46 -10.20 3.08 5.27
C ASP A 46 -11.23 2.79 6.36
N SER A 47 -12.36 3.47 6.28
CA SER A 47 -13.44 3.52 7.27
C SER A 47 -13.03 3.96 8.68
N ALA A 48 -11.88 4.66 8.84
CA ALA A 48 -11.47 5.18 10.14
C ALA A 48 -12.43 6.25 10.67
N VAL A 49 -12.68 6.24 11.97
CA VAL A 49 -13.36 7.31 12.69
C VAL A 49 -12.35 7.97 13.63
N LEU A 50 -12.01 9.21 13.36
CA LEU A 50 -11.01 9.98 14.08
C LEU A 50 -11.69 11.01 14.99
N VAL A 51 -11.19 11.15 16.21
CA VAL A 51 -11.67 12.21 17.13
C VAL A 51 -11.27 13.58 16.60
N GLU A 52 -10.04 13.71 16.11
CA GLU A 52 -9.49 14.93 15.51
C GLU A 52 -9.02 14.66 14.08
N GLY A 53 -9.10 15.68 13.23
CA GLY A 53 -8.62 15.60 11.86
C GLY A 53 -7.09 15.36 11.81
N PRO A 54 -6.61 14.46 10.93
CA PRO A 54 -5.18 14.22 10.79
C PRO A 54 -4.48 15.44 10.19
N GLY A 55 -3.19 15.62 10.50
CA GLY A 55 -2.35 16.64 9.86
C GLY A 55 -1.75 16.19 8.53
N GLU A 56 -1.81 14.90 8.23
CA GLU A 56 -1.25 14.30 7.03
C GLU A 56 -2.02 13.07 6.56
N VAL A 57 -1.83 12.75 5.30
CA VAL A 57 -2.18 11.48 4.70
C VAL A 57 -0.90 10.70 4.42
N VAL A 58 -0.91 9.42 4.75
CA VAL A 58 0.20 8.50 4.46
C VAL A 58 -0.34 7.33 3.64
N LEU A 59 0.27 7.08 2.48
CA LEU A 59 -0.03 5.94 1.63
C LEU A 59 1.22 5.05 1.56
N THR A 60 1.05 3.76 1.87
CA THR A 60 2.12 2.76 1.79
C THR A 60 1.76 1.73 0.73
N PHE A 61 2.71 1.44 -0.16
CA PHE A 61 2.56 0.54 -1.29
C PHE A 61 3.47 -0.69 -1.14
N SER A 62 3.19 -1.76 -1.89
CA SER A 62 4.03 -2.97 -1.94
C SER A 62 5.34 -2.77 -2.71
N THR A 63 5.40 -1.73 -3.55
CA THR A 63 6.50 -1.39 -4.45
C THR A 63 6.68 0.13 -4.51
N ASP A 64 7.77 0.59 -5.11
CA ASP A 64 8.00 2.02 -5.35
C ASP A 64 6.98 2.55 -6.37
N VAL A 65 6.33 3.66 -6.02
CA VAL A 65 5.34 4.31 -6.89
C VAL A 65 5.58 5.81 -7.00
N ARG A 66 5.12 6.41 -8.09
CA ARG A 66 4.94 7.86 -8.21
C ARG A 66 3.46 8.18 -8.23
N LEU A 67 3.00 9.04 -7.33
CA LEU A 67 1.63 9.56 -7.38
C LEU A 67 1.46 10.44 -8.63
N THR A 68 0.36 10.22 -9.34
CA THR A 68 0.00 11.00 -10.54
C THR A 68 -1.20 11.90 -10.30
N ALA A 69 -2.06 11.56 -9.33
CA ALA A 69 -3.13 12.41 -8.84
C ALA A 69 -3.49 12.04 -7.40
N ILE A 70 -3.92 13.02 -6.62
CA ILE A 70 -4.51 12.81 -5.29
C ILE A 70 -5.45 13.96 -4.96
N SER A 71 -6.59 13.65 -4.34
CA SER A 71 -7.54 14.66 -3.88
C SER A 71 -8.22 14.22 -2.59
N LEU A 72 -8.48 15.18 -1.71
CA LEU A 72 -9.22 14.96 -0.47
C LEU A 72 -10.51 15.77 -0.54
N LEU A 73 -11.64 15.08 -0.63
CA LEU A 73 -12.97 15.67 -0.61
C LEU A 73 -13.50 15.62 0.82
N GLY A 74 -13.97 16.76 1.34
CA GLY A 74 -14.59 16.86 2.66
C GLY A 74 -16.12 16.96 2.61
N PRO A 75 -16.74 17.18 3.78
CA PRO A 75 -18.18 17.33 3.91
C PRO A 75 -18.72 18.43 3.00
N GLY A 76 -19.83 18.18 2.30
CA GLY A 76 -20.42 19.13 1.37
C GLY A 76 -19.73 19.23 0.00
N GLY A 77 -18.76 18.35 -0.30
CA GLY A 77 -18.10 18.30 -1.61
C GLY A 77 -16.95 19.29 -1.78
N GLU A 78 -16.42 19.82 -0.68
CA GLU A 78 -15.31 20.77 -0.70
C GLU A 78 -13.96 20.05 -0.83
N LEU A 79 -13.12 20.47 -1.78
CA LEU A 79 -11.76 19.96 -1.92
C LEU A 79 -10.84 20.59 -0.87
N LYS A 80 -10.13 19.75 -0.12
CA LYS A 80 -9.14 20.16 0.88
C LYS A 80 -7.76 20.24 0.26
N LYS A 81 -7.01 21.27 0.65
CA LYS A 81 -5.68 21.53 0.12
C LYS A 81 -4.64 20.57 0.72
N LEU A 82 -3.99 19.83 -0.17
CA LEU A 82 -2.89 18.93 0.16
C LEU A 82 -1.53 19.57 -0.16
N GLY A 83 -0.47 19.05 0.45
CA GLY A 83 0.92 19.32 0.12
C GLY A 83 1.27 19.01 -1.33
N LEU A 84 2.47 19.42 -1.75
CA LEU A 84 3.00 19.05 -3.06
C LEU A 84 3.20 17.53 -3.12
N VAL A 85 2.77 16.94 -4.24
CA VAL A 85 3.02 15.53 -4.53
C VAL A 85 4.52 15.32 -4.77
N PRO A 86 5.17 14.37 -4.09
CA PRO A 86 6.57 14.06 -4.35
C PRO A 86 6.80 13.59 -5.80
N GLU A 87 7.83 14.13 -6.46
CA GLU A 87 8.20 13.69 -7.82
C GLU A 87 8.92 12.34 -7.84
N LYS A 88 9.64 12.03 -6.75
CA LYS A 88 10.41 10.80 -6.59
C LYS A 88 9.47 9.61 -6.38
N MET A 89 9.84 8.46 -6.94
CA MET A 89 9.22 7.20 -6.59
C MET A 89 9.60 6.77 -5.16
N ASP A 90 8.61 6.33 -4.40
CA ASP A 90 8.79 5.82 -3.04
C ASP A 90 7.69 4.81 -2.72
N GLN A 91 7.94 3.91 -1.77
CA GLN A 91 6.93 2.99 -1.25
C GLN A 91 5.99 3.69 -0.28
N LYS A 92 6.48 4.73 0.40
CA LYS A 92 5.72 5.44 1.43
C LYS A 92 5.63 6.92 1.10
N ILE A 93 4.42 7.38 0.82
CA ILE A 93 4.14 8.76 0.41
C ILE A 93 3.42 9.49 1.53
N PHE A 94 3.94 10.67 1.89
CA PHE A 94 3.39 11.56 2.90
C PHE A 94 2.87 12.83 2.23
N LEU A 95 1.64 13.23 2.57
CA LEU A 95 1.06 14.50 2.13
C LEU A 95 0.50 15.24 3.32
N ALA A 96 1.05 16.43 3.59
CA ALA A 96 0.48 17.34 4.57
C ALA A 96 -0.92 17.80 4.15
N ILE A 97 -1.86 17.84 5.09
CA ILE A 97 -3.14 18.52 4.92
C ILE A 97 -2.93 19.95 5.39
N GLN A 98 -3.10 20.92 4.48
CA GLN A 98 -2.72 22.32 4.74
C GLN A 98 -3.77 23.10 5.55
N GLU A 99 -4.88 22.45 5.88
CA GLU A 99 -6.06 23.05 6.49
C GLU A 99 -6.58 22.13 7.60
N LYS A 100 -7.20 22.69 8.64
CA LYS A 100 -7.87 21.87 9.65
C LYS A 100 -9.12 21.24 9.05
N LEU A 101 -9.28 19.93 9.28
CA LEU A 101 -10.47 19.22 8.89
C LEU A 101 -11.61 19.48 9.89
N ALA A 102 -12.74 19.96 9.37
CA ALA A 102 -13.98 20.08 10.12
C ALA A 102 -14.59 18.69 10.38
N PRO A 103 -15.49 18.54 11.36
CA PRO A 103 -16.22 17.29 11.56
C PRO A 103 -17.04 16.87 10.32
N GLY A 104 -17.06 15.57 10.05
CA GLY A 104 -17.83 14.95 8.97
C GLY A 104 -17.03 13.91 8.18
N ASP A 105 -17.60 13.48 7.07
CA ASP A 105 -17.06 12.42 6.21
C ASP A 105 -16.12 12.96 5.13
N TYR A 106 -15.07 12.21 4.87
CA TYR A 106 -14.02 12.52 3.91
C TYR A 106 -13.80 11.35 2.95
N LEU A 107 -13.47 11.70 1.70
CA LEU A 107 -13.07 10.78 0.66
C LEU A 107 -11.71 11.20 0.10
N LEU A 108 -10.71 10.37 0.30
CA LEU A 108 -9.40 10.52 -0.33
C LEU A 108 -9.35 9.64 -1.59
N THR A 109 -9.14 10.24 -2.75
CA THR A 109 -8.93 9.50 -4.01
C THR A 109 -7.49 9.69 -4.47
N TRP A 110 -6.88 8.63 -5.02
CA TRP A 110 -5.50 8.65 -5.46
C TRP A 110 -5.28 7.83 -6.73
N ARG A 111 -4.24 8.19 -7.48
CA ARG A 111 -3.71 7.47 -8.64
C ARG A 111 -2.19 7.45 -8.54
N ALA A 112 -1.58 6.31 -8.85
CA ALA A 112 -0.13 6.13 -8.86
C ALA A 112 0.30 5.27 -10.05
N VAL A 113 1.55 5.45 -10.47
CA VAL A 113 2.21 4.55 -11.43
C VAL A 113 3.33 3.80 -10.71
N GLY A 114 3.31 2.47 -10.81
CA GLY A 114 4.35 1.61 -10.25
C GLY A 114 5.61 1.54 -11.11
N ALA A 115 6.66 0.94 -10.57
CA ALA A 115 7.90 0.65 -11.32
C ALA A 115 7.66 -0.28 -12.52
N ASP A 116 6.62 -1.11 -12.48
CA ASP A 116 6.14 -1.98 -13.55
C ASP A 116 5.32 -1.24 -14.62
N THR A 117 5.22 0.09 -14.54
CA THR A 117 4.50 0.99 -15.45
C THR A 117 2.98 0.88 -15.46
N HIS A 118 2.41 0.03 -14.60
CA HIS A 118 0.95 -0.04 -14.45
C HIS A 118 0.43 1.13 -13.62
N LEU A 119 -0.71 1.66 -14.06
CA LEU A 119 -1.48 2.62 -13.30
C LEU A 119 -2.36 1.88 -12.28
N VAL A 120 -2.28 2.32 -11.03
CA VAL A 120 -3.13 1.87 -9.94
C VAL A 120 -3.86 3.06 -9.32
N SER A 121 -5.03 2.82 -8.77
CA SER A 121 -5.87 3.84 -8.14
C SER A 121 -6.66 3.26 -6.99
N GLY A 122 -7.15 4.13 -6.11
CA GLY A 122 -8.01 3.72 -5.02
C GLY A 122 -8.66 4.89 -4.31
N GLU A 123 -9.51 4.52 -3.37
CA GLU A 123 -10.33 5.41 -2.57
C GLU A 123 -10.19 5.00 -1.10
N ILE A 124 -10.18 5.97 -0.20
CA ILE A 124 -10.12 5.78 1.25
C ILE A 124 -11.17 6.70 1.87
N HIS A 125 -12.10 6.11 2.61
CA HIS A 125 -13.14 6.83 3.35
C HIS A 125 -12.74 6.97 4.82
N PHE A 126 -12.97 8.13 5.43
CA PHE A 126 -12.82 8.29 6.88
C PHE A 126 -13.72 9.42 7.40
N SER A 127 -13.99 9.42 8.70
CA SER A 127 -14.83 10.43 9.36
C SER A 127 -14.07 11.12 10.48
N VAL A 128 -14.32 12.42 10.69
CA VAL A 128 -13.79 13.22 11.80
C VAL A 128 -14.96 13.62 12.71
N LEU A 129 -14.88 13.34 14.01
CA LEU A 129 -15.95 13.66 14.96
C LEU A 129 -15.91 15.11 15.46
N GLY A 130 -14.70 15.65 15.68
CA GLY A 130 -14.50 16.93 16.37
C GLY A 130 -14.65 16.81 17.89
N PRO A 131 -14.36 17.90 18.63
CA PRO A 131 -14.56 17.93 20.08
C PRO A 131 -16.03 17.67 20.38
N SER A 132 -16.27 16.67 21.23
CA SER A 132 -17.58 16.16 21.61
C SER A 132 -18.60 17.27 21.85
N SER A 133 -19.65 17.31 21.02
CA SER A 133 -20.94 17.85 21.44
C SER A 133 -21.47 16.92 22.53
N SER A 134 -21.13 17.22 23.78
CA SER A 134 -21.74 16.59 24.95
C SER A 134 -23.25 16.62 24.77
N PRO A 135 -23.99 15.50 24.88
CA PRO A 135 -25.43 15.55 24.93
C PRO A 135 -25.79 16.42 26.13
N SER A 136 -26.49 17.53 25.90
CA SER A 136 -27.10 18.28 26.98
C SER A 136 -28.08 17.34 27.66
N VAL A 137 -27.66 16.76 28.79
CA VAL A 137 -28.54 16.01 29.68
C VAL A 137 -29.61 17.01 30.09
N ARG A 138 -30.80 16.91 29.49
CA ARG A 138 -31.99 17.58 30.01
C ARG A 138 -32.28 16.93 31.36
N VAL A 139 -31.78 17.55 32.42
CA VAL A 139 -32.25 17.26 33.78
C VAL A 139 -33.70 17.73 33.81
N PHE A 140 -34.63 16.79 33.69
CA PHE A 140 -36.02 17.05 34.02
C PHE A 140 -36.11 17.24 35.54
N PRO A 141 -36.65 18.35 36.05
CA PRO A 141 -37.00 18.43 37.47
C PRO A 141 -38.11 17.41 37.73
N GLU A 142 -37.90 16.50 38.67
CA GLU A 142 -38.97 15.62 39.18
C GLU A 142 -40.05 16.45 39.90
N PRO A 143 -41.32 16.02 39.83
CA PRO A 143 -42.47 16.73 40.38
C PRO A 143 -42.54 16.76 41.91
#